data_AF-K2BAE4-F1
#
_entry.id   AF-K2BAE4-F1
#
_cell.length_a   1.000
_cell.length_b   1.000
_cell.length_c   1.000
_cell.angle_alpha   90.00
_cell.angle_beta   90.00
_cell.angle_gamma   90.00
#
_symmetry.space_group_name_H-M   'P 1'
#
loop_
_entity.id
_entity.type
_entity.pdbx_description
1 polymer ?
#
loop_
_entity_poly.entity_id
_entity_poly.type
_entity_poly.pdbx_seq_one_letter_code
_entity_poly.pdbx_strand_id
1 'polypeptide(L)'
;MNILNVAKNLLRQARSRRSTEFDALRIKLASPEEIRAWSYGEVRKPETINYRTFKPERDGLFCAKIFGPIKDYECLCGKYKRLKHRGVVCEKCGVEVTLAKVRRERMGHIELSCPVAHIWYLKSLPSRIGAILDMPLRDIERVLYFEAYVITEAGATNLTVGQLLTEEAYLDALEEYGDEFEALMGAEAVKKLLQRIHLDEQITALHEELPKTTSETKIKKITKRLKVLSAFKISGNRPEWMIMDVLPVLPADLRPLVPLDGGR
;
A
#
# COMPACT_ATOMS: atom_id res chain seq x y z
N MET A 1 3.47 49.26 -20.87
CA MET A 1 2.80 48.09 -20.25
C MET A 1 3.39 47.90 -18.84
N ASN A 2 2.58 48.14 -17.81
CA ASN A 2 3.06 48.29 -16.42
C ASN A 2 3.57 46.96 -15.83
N ILE A 3 4.86 46.93 -15.48
CA ILE A 3 5.54 45.82 -14.78
C ILE A 3 4.82 45.43 -13.48
N LEU A 4 4.16 46.41 -12.83
CA LEU A 4 3.28 46.21 -11.67
C LEU A 4 2.05 45.33 -11.94
N ASN A 5 1.51 45.34 -13.16
CA ASN A 5 0.37 44.48 -13.53
C ASN A 5 0.81 43.05 -13.84
N VAL A 6 2.02 42.87 -14.37
CA VAL A 6 2.61 41.53 -14.60
C VAL A 6 2.94 40.86 -13.25
N ALA A 7 3.52 41.60 -12.31
CA ALA A 7 3.78 41.11 -10.95
C ALA A 7 2.50 40.80 -10.17
N LYS A 8 1.45 41.63 -10.31
CA LYS A 8 0.13 41.35 -9.73
C LYS A 8 -0.54 40.11 -10.32
N ASN A 9 -0.39 39.86 -11.63
CA ASN A 9 -0.91 38.65 -12.28
C ASN A 9 -0.15 37.39 -11.87
N LEU A 10 1.17 37.45 -11.72
CA LEU A 10 2.00 36.34 -11.20
C LEU A 10 1.68 36.02 -9.74
N LEU A 11 1.45 37.04 -8.90
CA LEU A 11 1.00 36.85 -7.52
C LEU A 11 -0.44 36.32 -7.43
N ARG A 12 -1.30 36.64 -8.40
CA ARG A 12 -2.65 36.05 -8.55
C ARG A 12 -2.57 34.57 -8.95
N GLN A 13 -1.68 34.22 -9.88
CA GLN A 13 -1.40 32.83 -10.27
C GLN A 13 -0.79 32.01 -9.11
N ALA A 14 0.08 32.60 -8.29
CA ALA A 14 0.62 31.94 -7.10
C ALA A 14 -0.43 31.77 -5.98
N ARG A 15 -1.39 32.71 -5.85
CA ARG A 15 -2.56 32.56 -4.95
C ARG A 15 -3.60 31.57 -5.47
N SER A 16 -3.64 31.30 -6.78
CA SER A 16 -4.55 30.34 -7.43
C SER A 16 -4.23 28.86 -7.12
N ARG A 17 -3.14 28.54 -6.43
CA ARG A 17 -2.87 27.19 -5.91
C ARG A 17 -3.57 26.91 -4.56
N ARG A 18 -4.45 27.80 -4.10
CA ARG A 18 -5.32 27.58 -2.94
C ARG A 18 -6.64 27.00 -3.41
N SER A 19 -6.84 25.71 -3.08
CA SER A 19 -8.08 24.93 -3.25
C SER A 19 -8.78 25.16 -4.59
N THR A 20 -8.34 24.45 -5.62
CA THR A 20 -9.23 24.12 -6.73
C THR A 20 -10.47 23.44 -6.12
N GLU A 21 -11.62 24.11 -6.18
CA GLU A 21 -12.90 23.42 -6.00
C GLU A 21 -12.89 22.20 -6.93
N PHE A 22 -13.26 21.05 -6.39
CA PHE A 22 -13.31 19.80 -7.13
C PHE A 22 -14.78 19.43 -7.32
N ASP A 23 -15.14 19.04 -8.55
CA ASP A 23 -16.52 18.65 -8.88
C ASP A 23 -16.77 17.16 -8.59
N ALA A 24 -15.72 16.34 -8.53
CA ALA A 24 -15.82 14.90 -8.37
C ALA A 24 -14.70 14.31 -7.51
N LEU A 25 -15.03 13.23 -6.79
CA LEU A 25 -14.10 12.42 -6.02
C LEU A 25 -13.95 11.04 -6.66
N ARG A 26 -12.73 10.51 -6.65
CA ARG A 26 -12.41 9.18 -7.16
C ARG A 26 -11.63 8.41 -6.11
N ILE A 27 -11.95 7.13 -5.96
CA ILE A 27 -11.24 6.20 -5.07
C ILE A 27 -10.59 5.13 -5.95
N LYS A 28 -9.32 4.85 -5.68
CA LYS A 28 -8.52 3.86 -6.39
C LYS A 28 -7.69 3.07 -5.36
N LEU A 29 -7.26 1.86 -5.73
CA LEU A 29 -6.20 1.16 -5.00
C LEU A 29 -4.90 1.95 -5.13
N ALA A 30 -4.18 2.08 -4.03
CA ALA A 30 -2.88 2.72 -4.01
C ALA A 30 -1.80 1.72 -4.43
N SER A 31 -1.03 2.05 -5.46
CA SER A 31 0.17 1.29 -5.80
C SER A 31 1.29 1.54 -4.78
N PRO A 32 2.26 0.61 -4.64
CA PRO A 32 3.44 0.84 -3.79
C PRO A 32 4.21 2.11 -4.15
N GLU A 33 4.26 2.45 -5.44
CA GLU A 33 4.90 3.67 -5.95
C GLU A 33 4.15 4.94 -5.50
N GLU A 34 2.81 4.95 -5.59
CA GLU A 34 1.99 6.07 -5.10
C GLU A 34 2.13 6.26 -3.59
N ILE A 35 2.19 5.17 -2.81
CA ILE A 35 2.39 5.23 -1.36
C ILE A 35 3.74 5.88 -1.03
N ARG A 36 4.81 5.52 -1.75
CA ARG A 36 6.14 6.16 -1.59
C ARG A 36 6.10 7.63 -2.01
N ALA A 37 5.37 7.98 -3.07
CA ALA A 37 5.23 9.35 -3.55
C ALA A 37 4.49 10.28 -2.56
N TRP A 38 3.54 9.75 -1.78
CA TRP A 38 2.88 10.52 -0.71
C TRP A 38 3.77 10.72 0.52
N SER A 39 4.80 9.89 0.67
CA SER A 39 5.61 9.87 1.86
C SER A 39 6.73 10.92 1.84
N TYR A 40 6.93 11.55 2.99
CA TYR A 40 8.06 12.46 3.24
C TYR A 40 9.27 11.75 3.86
N GLY A 41 9.17 10.45 4.15
CA GLY A 41 10.25 9.66 4.71
C GLY A 41 9.80 8.34 5.29
N GLU A 42 10.76 7.43 5.39
CA GLU A 42 10.59 6.08 5.93
C GLU A 42 10.70 6.08 7.46
N VAL A 43 9.75 5.44 8.13
CA VAL A 43 9.82 5.18 9.58
C VAL A 43 10.49 3.83 9.79
N ARG A 44 11.67 3.84 10.42
CA ARG A 44 12.47 2.63 10.67
C ARG A 44 12.40 2.14 12.09
N LYS A 45 11.98 3.02 12.99
CA LYS A 45 12.13 2.90 14.43
C LYS A 45 10.77 2.97 15.12
N PRO A 46 10.44 2.05 16.03
CA PRO A 46 9.17 2.09 16.76
C PRO A 46 9.11 3.21 17.81
N GLU A 47 10.25 3.84 18.12
CA GLU A 47 10.35 4.87 19.15
C GLU A 47 9.50 6.11 18.81
N THR A 48 8.89 6.69 19.85
CA THR A 48 8.00 7.84 19.72
C THR A 48 8.71 9.13 20.12
N ILE A 49 8.92 9.32 21.41
CA ILE A 49 9.55 10.48 22.02
C ILE A 49 10.58 10.04 23.06
N ASN A 50 11.57 10.87 23.28
CA ASN A 50 12.56 10.67 24.31
C ASN A 50 11.96 10.90 25.71
N TYR A 51 12.15 9.95 26.62
CA TYR A 51 11.57 9.99 27.97
C TYR A 51 12.04 11.16 28.85
N ARG A 52 13.24 11.72 28.63
CA ARG A 52 13.75 12.87 29.42
C ARG A 52 13.43 14.21 28.79
N THR A 53 13.60 14.30 27.47
CA THR A 53 13.53 15.59 26.77
C THR A 53 12.17 15.85 26.14
N PHE A 54 11.29 14.85 26.08
CA PHE A 54 10.02 14.86 25.35
C PHE A 54 10.15 15.25 23.87
N LYS A 55 11.37 15.19 23.32
CA LYS A 55 11.63 15.45 21.92
C LYS A 55 11.37 14.18 21.10
N PRO A 56 10.78 14.28 19.91
CA PRO A 56 10.62 13.15 19.02
C PRO A 56 11.96 12.51 18.66
N GLU A 57 11.96 11.18 18.66
CA GLU A 57 13.12 10.41 18.24
C GLU A 57 13.32 10.47 16.72
N ARG A 58 14.58 10.31 16.30
CA ARG A 58 14.94 10.32 14.88
C ARG A 58 14.50 9.03 14.19
N ASP A 59 13.92 9.16 13.00
CA ASP A 59 13.37 8.07 12.17
C ASP A 59 12.25 7.25 12.86
N GLY A 60 11.74 7.76 14.00
CA GLY A 60 10.64 7.18 14.75
C GLY A 60 9.26 7.66 14.31
N LEU A 61 8.22 7.18 15.00
CA LEU A 61 6.82 7.43 14.67
C LEU A 61 6.41 8.91 14.75
N PHE A 62 7.13 9.76 15.47
CA PHE A 62 6.84 11.20 15.59
C PHE A 62 7.95 12.09 15.00
N CYS A 63 8.86 11.49 14.22
CA CYS A 63 10.08 12.15 13.74
C CYS A 63 9.80 13.49 13.06
N ALA A 64 10.42 14.55 13.56
CA ALA A 64 10.26 15.90 13.02
C ALA A 64 10.86 16.07 11.60
N LYS A 65 11.80 15.20 11.21
CA LYS A 65 12.36 15.20 9.85
C LYS A 65 11.32 14.78 8.81
N ILE A 66 10.54 13.75 9.14
CA ILE A 66 9.53 13.15 8.24
C ILE A 66 8.25 13.99 8.29
N PHE A 67 7.67 14.16 9.48
CA PHE A 67 6.35 14.78 9.64
C PHE A 67 6.40 16.31 9.71
N GLY A 68 7.56 16.90 10.00
CA GLY A 68 7.73 18.36 10.11
C GLY A 68 7.95 18.88 11.54
N PRO A 69 8.17 20.19 11.69
CA PRO A 69 8.59 20.81 12.95
C PRO A 69 7.46 20.87 13.98
N ILE A 70 7.80 20.77 15.27
CA ILE A 70 6.84 20.84 16.39
C ILE A 70 6.35 22.28 16.62
N LYS A 71 7.24 23.25 16.40
CA LYS A 71 6.98 24.67 16.60
C LYS A 71 7.09 25.40 15.26
N ASP A 72 6.27 26.42 15.08
CA ASP A 72 6.25 27.20 13.86
C ASP A 72 7.59 27.88 13.61
N TYR A 73 8.14 27.68 12.41
CA TYR A 73 9.39 28.28 11.95
C TYR A 73 10.58 28.05 12.90
N GLU A 74 10.62 26.90 13.55
CA GLU A 74 11.72 26.48 14.42
C GLU A 74 12.10 25.02 14.14
N CYS A 75 13.40 24.78 13.93
CA CYS A 75 13.92 23.41 13.79
C CYS A 75 14.05 22.72 15.17
N LEU A 76 14.06 21.37 15.19
CA LEU A 76 14.08 20.59 16.44
C LEU A 76 15.29 20.88 17.35
N CYS A 77 16.46 21.15 16.78
CA CYS A 77 17.67 21.47 17.55
C CYS A 77 17.76 22.94 17.99
N GLY A 78 16.89 23.81 17.48
CA GLY A 78 16.90 25.24 17.77
C GLY A 78 18.01 26.07 17.09
N LYS A 79 18.82 25.50 16.18
CA LYS A 79 19.84 26.24 15.38
C LYS A 79 19.19 27.33 14.53
N TYR A 80 18.17 26.95 13.76
CA TYR A 80 17.38 27.86 12.94
C TYR A 80 16.05 28.17 13.62
N LYS A 81 15.81 29.45 13.86
CA LYS A 81 14.60 30.00 14.48
C LYS A 81 14.13 31.24 13.72
N ARG A 82 12.83 31.53 13.85
CA ARG A 82 12.14 32.70 13.28
C ARG A 82 11.93 32.59 11.77
N LEU A 83 11.06 33.44 11.25
CA LEU A 83 10.61 33.47 9.85
C LEU A 83 11.75 33.58 8.81
N LYS A 84 12.89 34.17 9.18
CA LYS A 84 14.02 34.41 8.27
C LYS A 84 14.60 33.15 7.62
N HIS A 85 14.45 31.98 8.26
CA HIS A 85 14.98 30.71 7.77
C HIS A 85 13.88 29.80 7.19
N ARG A 86 12.73 30.36 6.81
CA ARG A 86 11.62 29.59 6.23
C ARG A 86 12.09 28.80 5.01
N GLY A 87 11.76 27.50 4.98
CA GLY A 87 12.11 26.59 3.89
C GLY A 87 13.56 26.07 3.93
N VAL A 88 14.37 26.49 4.90
CA VAL A 88 15.72 25.96 5.08
C VAL A 88 15.64 24.62 5.82
N VAL A 89 16.31 23.60 5.29
CA VAL A 89 16.49 22.30 5.95
C VAL A 89 17.70 22.36 6.88
N CYS A 90 17.52 22.01 8.14
CA CYS A 90 18.60 22.09 9.12
C CYS A 90 19.65 20.99 8.92
N GLU A 91 20.93 21.33 8.74
CA GLU A 91 22.03 20.36 8.61
C GLU A 91 22.18 19.42 9.81
N LYS A 92 21.87 19.88 11.04
CA LYS A 92 22.05 19.08 12.27
C LYS A 92 20.94 18.06 12.50
N CYS A 93 19.68 18.44 12.24
CA CYS A 93 18.51 17.62 12.57
C CYS A 93 17.69 17.17 11.36
N GLY A 94 17.98 17.69 10.15
CA GLY A 94 17.24 17.40 8.93
C GLY A 94 15.83 17.99 8.88
N VAL A 95 15.41 18.73 9.90
CA VAL A 95 14.06 19.31 9.98
C VAL A 95 13.98 20.57 9.12
N GLU A 96 12.97 20.60 8.26
CA GLU A 96 12.61 21.77 7.47
C GLU A 96 11.91 22.82 8.34
N VAL A 97 12.31 24.08 8.21
CA VAL A 97 11.73 25.20 8.96
C VAL A 97 10.44 25.67 8.27
N THR A 98 9.30 25.09 8.68
CA THR A 98 7.95 25.41 8.17
C THR A 98 6.95 25.64 9.33
N LEU A 99 5.67 25.81 8.98
CA LEU A 99 4.58 25.77 9.95
C LEU A 99 4.44 24.36 10.54
N ALA A 100 4.03 24.25 11.80
CA ALA A 100 3.75 22.98 12.46
C ALA A 100 2.52 22.28 11.88
N LYS A 101 1.57 23.04 11.28
CA LYS A 101 0.37 22.51 10.61
C LYS A 101 0.67 21.37 9.61
N VAL A 102 1.85 21.39 8.98
CA VAL A 102 2.24 20.34 8.01
C VAL A 102 2.28 18.94 8.65
N ARG A 103 2.44 18.83 9.98
CA ARG A 103 2.43 17.55 10.71
C ARG A 103 1.09 16.83 10.70
N ARG A 104 0.01 17.53 10.34
CA ARG A 104 -1.32 16.95 10.12
C ARG A 104 -1.53 16.48 8.67
N GLU A 105 -0.67 16.92 7.75
CA GLU A 105 -0.80 16.69 6.30
C GLU A 105 0.24 15.70 5.77
N ARG A 106 1.48 15.70 6.29
CA ARG A 106 2.58 14.85 5.81
C ARG A 106 2.42 13.40 6.27
N MET A 107 2.49 12.47 5.33
CA MET A 107 2.48 11.03 5.59
C MET A 107 3.91 10.47 5.65
N GLY A 108 4.07 9.38 6.40
CA GLY A 108 5.27 8.53 6.38
C GLY A 108 4.98 7.23 5.63
N HIS A 109 5.98 6.37 5.46
CA HIS A 109 5.79 4.99 5.05
C HIS A 109 6.72 4.05 5.80
N ILE A 110 6.41 2.76 5.78
CA ILE A 110 7.26 1.67 6.25
C ILE A 110 7.42 0.72 5.06
N GLU A 111 8.66 0.42 4.71
CA GLU A 111 8.97 -0.63 3.74
C GLU A 111 8.87 -1.97 4.47
N LEU A 112 8.04 -2.89 3.94
CA LEU A 112 7.85 -4.20 4.55
C LEU A 112 8.92 -5.15 4.03
N SER A 113 9.56 -5.90 4.92
CA SER A 113 10.57 -6.90 4.53
C SER A 113 9.97 -8.03 3.69
N CYS A 114 8.71 -8.39 3.98
CA CYS A 114 7.94 -9.38 3.25
C CYS A 114 6.58 -8.77 2.88
N PRO A 115 6.01 -9.15 1.72
CA PRO A 115 4.68 -8.70 1.33
C PRO A 115 3.62 -9.14 2.35
N VAL A 116 2.59 -8.32 2.55
CA VAL A 116 1.49 -8.61 3.50
C VAL A 116 0.14 -8.48 2.79
N ALA A 117 -0.71 -9.49 2.91
CA ALA A 117 -2.05 -9.44 2.33
C ALA A 117 -2.93 -8.41 3.05
N HIS A 118 -3.55 -7.51 2.29
CA HIS A 118 -4.44 -6.52 2.87
C HIS A 118 -5.76 -7.16 3.32
N ILE A 119 -6.02 -7.13 4.63
CA ILE A 119 -7.13 -7.84 5.29
C ILE A 119 -8.52 -7.58 4.67
N TRP A 120 -8.81 -6.34 4.24
CA TRP A 120 -10.11 -6.04 3.62
C TRP A 120 -10.36 -6.80 2.32
N TYR A 121 -9.34 -7.07 1.50
CA TYR A 121 -9.54 -7.80 0.24
C TYR A 121 -9.54 -9.31 0.45
N LEU A 122 -8.95 -9.78 1.55
CA LEU A 122 -8.95 -11.16 1.97
C LEU A 122 -10.27 -11.58 2.65
N LYS A 123 -10.63 -10.91 3.76
CA LYS A 123 -11.72 -11.32 4.66
C LYS A 123 -13.09 -10.68 4.35
N SER A 124 -13.16 -9.66 3.49
CA SER A 124 -14.47 -9.12 3.04
C SER A 124 -15.22 -10.21 2.29
N LEU A 125 -16.55 -10.30 2.48
CA LEU A 125 -17.40 -11.26 1.78
C LEU A 125 -18.13 -10.55 0.62
N PRO A 126 -17.97 -11.00 -0.64
CA PRO A 126 -17.07 -12.06 -1.10
C PRO A 126 -15.60 -11.63 -1.16
N SER A 127 -14.67 -12.56 -0.87
CA SER A 127 -13.23 -12.30 -0.93
C SER A 127 -12.84 -11.89 -2.35
N ARG A 128 -12.20 -10.73 -2.50
CA ARG A 128 -11.80 -10.22 -3.82
C ARG A 128 -10.64 -11.04 -4.37
N ILE A 129 -9.68 -11.38 -3.51
CA ILE A 129 -8.54 -12.24 -3.86
C ILE A 129 -9.04 -13.63 -4.26
N GLY A 130 -9.92 -14.24 -3.45
CA GLY A 130 -10.52 -15.55 -3.77
C GLY A 130 -11.31 -15.55 -5.08
N ALA A 131 -12.11 -14.51 -5.34
CA ALA A 131 -12.86 -14.41 -6.59
C ALA A 131 -11.94 -14.31 -7.82
N ILE A 132 -10.82 -13.58 -7.72
CA ILE A 132 -9.88 -13.39 -8.83
C ILE A 132 -9.12 -14.70 -9.13
N LEU A 133 -8.59 -15.35 -8.09
CA LEU A 133 -7.82 -16.60 -8.20
C LEU A 133 -8.70 -17.84 -8.44
N ASP A 134 -10.03 -17.71 -8.32
CA ASP A 134 -10.99 -18.83 -8.34
C ASP A 134 -10.79 -19.89 -7.24
N MET A 135 -10.02 -19.55 -6.20
CA MET A 135 -9.71 -20.41 -5.06
C MET A 135 -10.67 -20.13 -3.88
N PRO A 136 -11.00 -21.15 -3.07
CA PRO A 136 -11.75 -20.93 -1.84
C PRO A 136 -10.90 -20.16 -0.83
N LEU A 137 -11.56 -19.35 0.00
CA LEU A 137 -10.89 -18.52 1.02
C LEU A 137 -10.02 -19.35 1.97
N ARG A 138 -10.49 -20.55 2.36
CA ARG A 138 -9.77 -21.45 3.26
C ARG A 138 -8.41 -21.84 2.69
N ASP A 139 -8.32 -22.13 1.39
CA ASP A 139 -7.07 -22.54 0.77
C ASP A 139 -6.07 -21.39 0.69
N ILE A 140 -6.56 -20.17 0.39
CA ILE A 140 -5.71 -18.97 0.42
C ILE A 140 -5.19 -18.71 1.84
N GLU A 141 -6.02 -18.91 2.87
CA GLU A 141 -5.59 -18.78 4.26
C GLU A 141 -4.53 -19.82 4.63
N ARG A 142 -4.66 -21.07 4.20
CA ARG A 142 -3.64 -22.11 4.40
C ARG A 142 -2.29 -21.71 3.80
N VAL A 143 -2.30 -21.16 2.58
CA VAL A 143 -1.08 -20.64 1.95
C VAL A 143 -0.52 -19.45 2.75
N LEU A 144 -1.35 -18.49 3.13
CA LEU A 144 -0.92 -17.29 3.89
C LEU A 144 -0.37 -17.61 5.28
N TYR A 145 -0.90 -18.64 5.95
CA TYR A 145 -0.45 -19.09 7.26
C TYR A 145 0.66 -20.15 7.19
N PHE A 146 1.28 -20.35 6.03
CA PHE A 146 2.38 -21.29 5.81
C PHE A 146 2.02 -22.76 6.09
N GLU A 147 0.74 -23.13 5.97
CA GLU A 147 0.29 -24.52 6.14
C GLU A 147 0.38 -25.36 4.86
N ALA A 148 0.42 -24.72 3.69
CA ALA A 148 0.48 -25.39 2.39
C ALA A 148 1.27 -24.57 1.38
N TYR A 149 1.92 -25.28 0.45
CA TYR A 149 2.53 -24.68 -0.73
C TYR A 149 1.49 -24.52 -1.83
N VAL A 150 1.63 -23.50 -2.66
CA VAL A 150 0.86 -23.34 -3.89
C VAL A 150 1.79 -23.26 -5.08
N ILE A 151 1.46 -24.00 -6.14
CA ILE A 151 2.23 -23.99 -7.38
C ILE A 151 2.02 -22.65 -8.08
N THR A 152 3.11 -21.90 -8.23
CA THR A 152 3.13 -20.62 -8.94
C THR A 152 3.53 -20.80 -10.40
N GLU A 153 4.41 -21.76 -10.70
CA GLU A 153 4.86 -22.12 -12.04
C GLU A 153 4.88 -23.64 -12.16
N ALA A 154 4.15 -24.18 -13.14
CA ALA A 154 4.03 -25.63 -13.33
C ALA A 154 5.11 -26.25 -14.24
N GLY A 155 5.76 -25.44 -15.08
CA GLY A 155 6.79 -25.90 -16.02
C GLY A 155 6.33 -27.08 -16.89
N ALA A 156 7.21 -28.07 -17.08
CA ALA A 156 6.97 -29.29 -17.86
C ALA A 156 6.49 -30.47 -17.00
N THR A 157 5.79 -30.19 -15.88
CA THR A 157 5.32 -31.21 -14.93
C THR A 157 3.83 -31.51 -15.10
N ASN A 158 3.33 -32.52 -14.38
CA ASN A 158 1.90 -32.84 -14.30
C ASN A 158 1.10 -31.93 -13.34
N LEU A 159 1.75 -30.91 -12.76
CA LEU A 159 1.16 -30.02 -11.77
C LEU A 159 0.37 -28.89 -12.42
N THR A 160 -0.59 -28.32 -11.68
CA THR A 160 -1.40 -27.19 -12.17
C THR A 160 -1.15 -25.92 -11.36
N VAL A 161 -1.10 -24.77 -12.03
CA VAL A 161 -0.93 -23.48 -11.33
C VAL A 161 -2.13 -23.23 -10.42
N GLY A 162 -1.87 -22.85 -9.17
CA GLY A 162 -2.90 -22.66 -8.14
C GLY A 162 -3.28 -23.93 -7.38
N GLN A 163 -2.71 -25.10 -7.73
CA GLN A 163 -2.86 -26.32 -6.95
C GLN A 163 -2.08 -26.20 -5.63
N LEU A 164 -2.71 -26.67 -4.55
CA LEU A 164 -2.09 -26.74 -3.23
C LEU A 164 -1.39 -28.08 -3.03
N LEU A 165 -0.20 -28.03 -2.45
CA LEU A 165 0.56 -29.18 -2.01
C LEU A 165 0.73 -29.12 -0.49
N THR A 166 0.60 -30.28 0.16
CA THR A 166 1.08 -30.45 1.54
C THR A 166 2.61 -30.47 1.54
N GLU A 167 3.22 -30.37 2.71
CA GLU A 167 4.68 -30.45 2.83
C GLU A 167 5.23 -31.77 2.27
N GLU A 168 4.62 -32.91 2.63
CA GLU A 168 4.99 -34.23 2.09
C GLU A 168 4.89 -34.27 0.55
N ALA A 169 3.75 -33.85 -0.01
CA ALA A 169 3.56 -33.85 -1.46
C ALA A 169 4.48 -32.87 -2.21
N TYR A 170 4.90 -31.78 -1.55
CA TYR A 170 5.88 -30.85 -2.10
C TYR A 170 7.27 -31.49 -2.17
N LEU A 171 7.68 -32.22 -1.13
CA LEU A 171 8.95 -32.95 -1.12
C LEU A 171 8.96 -34.06 -2.18
N ASP A 172 7.87 -34.83 -2.29
CA ASP A 172 7.73 -35.87 -3.31
C ASP A 172 7.83 -35.28 -4.73
N ALA A 173 7.15 -34.15 -4.98
CA ALA A 173 7.23 -33.44 -6.25
C ALA A 173 8.62 -32.88 -6.53
N LEU A 174 9.34 -32.42 -5.51
CA LEU A 174 10.72 -31.95 -5.63
C LEU A 174 11.68 -33.09 -5.97
N GLU A 175 11.47 -34.29 -5.43
CA GLU A 175 12.24 -35.48 -5.80
C GLU A 175 11.96 -35.96 -7.23
N GLU A 176 10.70 -35.87 -7.68
CA GLU A 176 10.29 -36.32 -9.02
C GLU A 176 10.71 -35.34 -10.13
N TYR A 177 10.48 -34.04 -9.92
CA TYR A 177 10.61 -33.02 -10.96
C TYR A 177 11.79 -32.04 -10.75
N GLY A 178 12.45 -32.07 -9.59
CA GLY A 178 13.55 -31.16 -9.27
C GLY A 178 13.15 -29.69 -9.42
N ASP A 179 13.94 -28.93 -10.18
CA ASP A 179 13.76 -27.48 -10.39
C ASP A 179 12.77 -27.14 -11.54
N GLU A 180 12.05 -28.11 -12.09
CA GLU A 180 11.15 -27.87 -13.23
C GLU A 180 9.84 -27.14 -12.87
N PHE A 181 9.53 -27.00 -11.58
CA PHE A 181 8.35 -26.28 -11.09
C PHE A 181 8.72 -25.36 -9.93
N GLU A 182 7.83 -24.40 -9.65
CA GLU A 182 8.00 -23.49 -8.52
C GLU A 182 6.74 -23.46 -7.65
N ALA A 183 6.88 -23.87 -6.40
CA ALA A 183 5.85 -23.78 -5.38
C ALA A 183 6.32 -22.85 -4.25
N LEU A 184 5.46 -21.91 -3.88
CA LEU A 184 5.73 -20.94 -2.81
C LEU A 184 4.64 -21.00 -1.75
N MET A 185 4.91 -20.42 -0.59
CA MET A 185 3.94 -20.20 0.48
C MET A 185 3.94 -18.75 0.96
N GLY A 186 2.98 -18.39 1.81
CA GLY A 186 2.83 -17.05 2.35
C GLY A 186 2.23 -16.05 1.35
N ALA A 187 2.30 -14.76 1.73
CA ALA A 187 1.75 -13.67 0.92
C ALA A 187 2.50 -13.44 -0.40
N GLU A 188 3.78 -13.84 -0.48
CA GLU A 188 4.58 -13.76 -1.70
C GLU A 188 4.02 -14.69 -2.78
N ALA A 189 3.64 -15.92 -2.41
CA ALA A 189 3.01 -16.86 -3.32
C ALA A 189 1.70 -16.31 -3.90
N VAL A 190 0.83 -15.77 -3.02
CA VAL A 190 -0.44 -15.15 -3.44
C VAL A 190 -0.20 -13.96 -4.37
N LYS A 191 0.80 -13.12 -4.06
CA LYS A 191 1.18 -11.98 -4.90
C LYS A 191 1.64 -12.44 -6.28
N LYS A 192 2.52 -13.45 -6.35
CA LYS A 192 3.03 -14.01 -7.60
C LYS A 192 1.90 -14.58 -8.47
N LEU A 193 0.96 -15.30 -7.86
CA LEU A 193 -0.25 -15.78 -8.55
C LEU A 193 -1.07 -14.61 -9.12
N LEU A 194 -1.30 -13.55 -8.34
CA LEU A 194 -2.06 -12.38 -8.78
C LEU A 194 -1.37 -11.64 -9.94
N GLN A 195 -0.03 -11.56 -9.93
CA GLN A 195 0.75 -10.92 -10.99
C GLN A 195 0.66 -11.64 -12.35
N ARG A 196 0.44 -12.95 -12.34
CA ARG A 196 0.32 -13.79 -13.55
C ARG A 196 -1.05 -13.69 -14.23
N ILE A 197 -2.01 -13.00 -13.62
CA ILE A 197 -3.38 -12.96 -14.14
C ILE A 197 -3.50 -11.93 -15.26
N HIS A 198 -3.70 -12.43 -16.47
CA HIS A 198 -4.13 -11.62 -17.60
C HIS A 198 -5.64 -11.39 -17.54
N LEU A 199 -6.05 -10.21 -17.08
CA LEU A 199 -7.46 -9.85 -16.89
C LEU A 199 -8.30 -10.02 -18.16
N ASP A 200 -7.76 -9.60 -19.32
CA ASP A 200 -8.48 -9.65 -20.60
C ASP A 200 -8.77 -11.08 -21.05
N GLU A 201 -7.78 -11.98 -20.96
CA GLU A 201 -7.91 -13.38 -21.31
C GLU A 201 -8.93 -14.09 -20.41
N GLN A 202 -8.84 -13.85 -19.09
CA GLN A 202 -9.78 -14.43 -18.12
C GLN A 202 -11.21 -13.94 -18.33
N ILE A 203 -11.40 -12.64 -18.61
CA ILE A 203 -12.73 -12.08 -18.90
C ILE A 203 -13.32 -12.72 -20.16
N THR A 204 -12.51 -12.87 -21.21
CA THR A 204 -12.96 -13.46 -22.48
C THR A 204 -13.35 -14.92 -22.31
N ALA A 205 -12.50 -15.71 -21.63
CA ALA A 205 -12.77 -17.11 -21.32
C ALA A 205 -14.07 -17.30 -20.52
N LEU A 206 -14.29 -16.47 -19.50
CA LEU A 206 -15.51 -16.54 -18.67
C LEU A 206 -16.77 -16.13 -19.45
N HIS A 207 -16.66 -15.16 -20.37
CA HIS A 207 -17.77 -14.79 -21.26
C HIS A 207 -18.15 -15.91 -22.22
N GLU A 208 -17.19 -16.70 -22.69
CA GLU A 208 -17.45 -17.87 -23.54
C GLU A 208 -17.99 -19.08 -22.76
N GLU A 209 -17.57 -19.24 -21.50
CA GLU A 209 -18.01 -20.34 -20.63
C GLU A 209 -19.44 -20.15 -20.11
N LEU A 210 -19.83 -18.89 -19.83
CA LEU A 210 -21.12 -18.54 -19.24
C LEU A 210 -22.34 -19.05 -20.04
N PRO A 211 -22.46 -18.87 -21.37
CA PRO A 211 -23.59 -19.39 -22.15
C PRO A 211 -23.57 -20.92 -22.32
N LYS A 212 -22.40 -21.56 -22.20
CA LYS A 212 -22.26 -23.03 -22.31
C LYS A 212 -22.65 -23.76 -21.03
N THR A 213 -22.72 -23.04 -19.91
CA THR A 213 -22.96 -23.61 -18.58
C THR A 213 -24.46 -23.63 -18.27
N THR A 214 -25.00 -24.80 -17.95
CA THR A 214 -26.41 -24.97 -17.56
C THR A 214 -26.64 -24.95 -16.04
N SER A 215 -25.60 -25.19 -15.25
CA SER A 215 -25.69 -25.26 -13.78
C SER A 215 -25.82 -23.87 -13.15
N GLU A 216 -26.93 -23.62 -12.44
CA GLU A 216 -27.18 -22.34 -11.76
C GLU A 216 -26.09 -21.93 -10.76
N THR A 217 -25.51 -22.89 -10.03
CA THR A 217 -24.47 -22.61 -9.04
C THR A 217 -23.19 -22.14 -9.72
N LYS A 218 -22.82 -22.79 -10.83
CA LYS A 218 -21.65 -22.42 -11.63
C LYS A 218 -21.84 -21.07 -12.32
N ILE A 219 -23.03 -20.80 -12.88
CA ILE A 219 -23.40 -19.48 -13.44
C ILE A 219 -23.26 -18.37 -12.39
N LYS A 220 -23.74 -18.59 -11.16
CA LYS A 220 -23.59 -17.62 -10.05
C LYS A 220 -22.12 -17.38 -9.69
N LYS A 221 -21.28 -18.42 -9.68
CA LYS A 221 -19.83 -18.29 -9.42
C LYS A 221 -19.14 -17.47 -10.52
N ILE A 222 -19.36 -17.84 -11.78
CA ILE A 222 -18.78 -17.15 -12.96
C ILE A 222 -19.21 -15.68 -12.99
N THR A 223 -20.51 -15.40 -12.82
CA THR A 223 -21.03 -14.02 -12.81
C THR A 223 -20.37 -13.15 -11.74
N LYS A 224 -20.20 -13.69 -10.51
CA LYS A 224 -19.52 -12.97 -9.42
C LYS A 224 -18.06 -12.69 -9.75
N ARG A 225 -17.34 -13.67 -10.30
CA ARG A 225 -15.94 -13.55 -10.70
C ARG A 225 -15.76 -12.53 -11.83
N LEU A 226 -16.59 -12.63 -12.88
CA LEU A 226 -16.61 -11.71 -14.01
C LEU A 226 -16.84 -10.26 -13.57
N LYS A 227 -17.78 -10.03 -12.63
CA LYS A 227 -18.01 -8.69 -12.05
C LYS A 227 -16.78 -8.11 -11.36
N VAL A 228 -15.98 -8.93 -10.67
CA VAL A 228 -14.75 -8.46 -10.02
C VAL A 228 -13.68 -8.16 -11.07
N LEU A 229 -13.44 -9.08 -12.01
CA LEU A 229 -12.42 -8.91 -13.06
C LEU A 229 -12.72 -7.68 -13.95
N SER A 230 -13.98 -7.48 -14.35
CA SER A 230 -14.38 -6.32 -15.13
C SER A 230 -14.19 -5.01 -14.36
N ALA A 231 -14.46 -4.99 -13.05
CA ALA A 231 -14.20 -3.83 -12.21
C ALA A 231 -12.70 -3.50 -12.12
N PHE A 232 -11.82 -4.51 -12.04
CA PHE A 232 -10.36 -4.30 -12.08
C PHE A 232 -9.91 -3.74 -13.44
N LYS A 233 -10.42 -4.31 -14.54
CA LYS A 233 -10.13 -3.82 -15.90
C LYS A 233 -10.55 -2.36 -16.10
N ILE A 234 -11.78 -2.00 -15.70
CA ILE A 234 -12.31 -0.63 -15.84
C ILE A 234 -11.55 0.36 -14.95
N SER A 235 -11.18 -0.05 -13.73
CA SER A 235 -10.48 0.83 -12.79
C SER A 235 -8.99 1.03 -13.10
N GLY A 236 -8.40 0.21 -13.97
CA GLY A 236 -6.97 0.22 -14.25
C GLY A 236 -6.13 -0.10 -13.00
N ASN A 237 -6.70 -0.87 -12.08
CA ASN A 237 -6.01 -1.38 -10.90
C ASN A 237 -5.33 -2.70 -11.26
N ARG A 238 -4.13 -2.93 -10.73
CA ARG A 238 -3.48 -4.23 -10.85
C ARG A 238 -3.87 -5.12 -9.66
N PRO A 239 -4.27 -6.39 -9.85
CA PRO A 239 -4.72 -7.26 -8.77
C PRO A 239 -3.69 -7.43 -7.65
N GLU A 240 -2.41 -7.44 -7.98
CA GLU A 240 -1.31 -7.60 -7.03
C GLU A 240 -1.19 -6.45 -6.02
N TRP A 241 -1.78 -5.28 -6.28
CA TRP A 241 -1.82 -4.16 -5.32
C TRP A 241 -2.67 -4.45 -4.07
N MET A 242 -3.44 -5.54 -4.05
CA MET A 242 -4.10 -6.03 -2.84
C MET A 242 -3.11 -6.64 -1.83
N ILE A 243 -1.88 -6.93 -2.26
CA ILE A 243 -0.78 -7.35 -1.41
C ILE A 243 0.17 -6.16 -1.23
N MET A 244 0.38 -5.74 0.01
CA MET A 244 1.16 -4.55 0.32
C MET A 244 2.63 -4.89 0.48
N ASP A 245 3.49 -4.15 -0.22
CA ASP A 245 4.94 -4.09 0.04
C ASP A 245 5.32 -2.89 0.91
N VAL A 246 4.47 -1.86 0.88
CA VAL A 246 4.71 -0.59 1.54
C VAL A 246 3.47 -0.21 2.33
N LEU A 247 3.65 0.14 3.60
CA LEU A 247 2.57 0.54 4.47
C LEU A 247 2.64 2.06 4.74
N PRO A 248 1.62 2.85 4.39
CA PRO A 248 1.60 4.27 4.73
C PRO A 248 1.43 4.46 6.24
N VAL A 249 2.11 5.47 6.77
CA VAL A 249 2.00 5.89 8.17
C VAL A 249 1.22 7.20 8.25
N LEU A 250 0.15 7.18 9.04
CA LEU A 250 -0.70 8.34 9.27
C LEU A 250 0.09 9.52 9.87
N PRO A 251 -0.21 10.77 9.48
CA PRO A 251 0.39 11.97 10.04
C PRO A 251 0.38 11.99 11.57
N ALA A 252 1.46 12.48 12.18
CA ALA A 252 1.68 12.43 13.62
C ALA A 252 0.56 13.15 14.42
N ASP A 253 0.05 14.28 13.93
CA ASP A 253 -0.95 15.07 14.64
C ASP A 253 -2.38 14.48 14.53
N LEU A 254 -2.59 13.47 13.68
CA LEU A 254 -3.83 12.68 13.67
C LEU A 254 -3.81 11.55 14.71
N ARG A 255 -2.64 11.30 15.32
CA ARG A 255 -2.42 10.31 16.39
C ARG A 255 -1.56 10.94 17.51
N PRO A 256 -2.02 12.01 18.16
CA PRO A 256 -1.20 12.79 19.07
C PRO A 256 -0.86 12.02 20.35
N LEU A 257 0.35 12.21 20.86
CA LEU A 257 0.72 11.91 22.24
C LEU A 257 0.49 13.18 23.05
N VAL A 258 -0.57 13.20 23.83
CA VAL A 258 -0.94 14.35 24.66
C VAL A 258 -0.45 14.08 26.09
N PRO A 259 0.44 14.92 26.64
CA PRO A 259 0.78 14.83 28.05
C PRO A 259 -0.46 15.19 28.88
N LEU A 260 -0.76 14.33 29.85
CA LEU A 260 -1.83 14.52 30.82
C LEU A 260 -1.26 15.14 32.11
N ASP A 261 -2.15 15.75 32.87
CA ASP A 261 -1.81 16.30 34.18
C ASP A 261 -1.19 15.23 35.10
N GLY A 262 -0.18 15.63 35.86
CA GLY A 262 0.60 14.70 36.69
C GLY A 262 1.75 13.99 35.95
N GLY A 263 2.11 14.45 34.75
CA GLY A 263 3.27 13.93 34.00
C GLY A 263 3.03 12.58 33.34
N ARG A 264 1.77 12.29 32.98
CA ARG A 264 1.34 11.03 32.33
C ARG A 264 1.20 11.19 30.82
#